data_AF-A0A7X3FRH2-F1
#
_entry.id   AF-A0A7X3FRH2-F1
#
_cell.length_a   1.000
_cell.length_b   1.000
_cell.length_c   1.000
_cell.angle_alpha   90.00
_cell.angle_beta   90.00
_cell.angle_gamma   90.00
#
_symmetry.space_group_name_H-M   'P 1'
#
loop_
_entity.id
_entity.type
_entity.pdbx_description
1 polymer ?
#
loop_
_entity_poly.entity_id
_entity_poly.type
_entity_poly.pdbx_seq_one_letter_code
_entity_poly.pdbx_strand_id
1 'polypeptide(L)'
;MAIQFNRSDILKQAWTDYRRAEFKGYCGPRRGEGFNRKHFAYCLRMVWAVAKERAARAAAEPAPAPVAKPCTNPIRAAEIRAELHDMEMGNFINWTRHASLGAELARLHA
;
A
#
# COMPACT_ATOMS: atom_id res chain seq x y z
N MET A 1 1.38 0.42 2.97
CA MET A 1 1.80 -0.99 3.12
C MET A 1 1.45 -1.71 1.82
N ALA A 2 2.45 -2.12 1.03
CA ALA A 2 2.18 -2.91 -0.17
C ALA A 2 1.64 -4.28 0.26
N ILE A 3 0.43 -4.63 -0.17
CA ILE A 3 -0.16 -5.94 0.10
C ILE A 3 0.71 -6.96 -0.66
N GLN A 4 1.62 -7.61 0.05
CA GLN A 4 2.59 -8.52 -0.54
C GLN A 4 1.87 -9.79 -0.99
N PHE A 5 2.02 -10.14 -2.28
CA PHE A 5 1.41 -11.31 -2.92
C PHE A 5 1.98 -12.62 -2.37
N ASN A 6 1.35 -13.16 -1.34
CA ASN A 6 1.78 -14.44 -0.80
C ASN A 6 1.01 -15.60 -1.46
N ARG A 7 1.70 -16.34 -2.33
CA ARG A 7 1.16 -17.52 -3.03
C ARG A 7 0.61 -18.58 -2.07
N SER A 8 1.19 -18.71 -0.87
CA SER A 8 0.70 -19.67 0.12
C SER A 8 -0.70 -19.34 0.62
N ASP A 9 -1.04 -18.05 0.71
CA ASP A 9 -2.31 -17.62 1.29
C ASP A 9 -3.45 -17.75 0.27
N ILE A 10 -3.14 -17.57 -1.01
CA ILE A 10 -4.05 -17.91 -2.11
C ILE A 10 -4.39 -19.40 -2.09
N LEU A 11 -3.39 -20.27 -1.92
CA LEU A 11 -3.60 -21.72 -1.85
C LEU A 11 -4.42 -22.13 -0.63
N LYS A 12 -4.14 -21.56 0.55
CA LYS A 12 -4.92 -21.80 1.77
C LYS A 12 -6.37 -21.35 1.61
N GLN A 13 -6.60 -20.19 1.00
CA GLN A 13 -7.95 -19.68 0.77
C GLN A 13 -8.70 -20.54 -0.24
N ALA A 14 -8.08 -20.90 -1.36
CA ALA A 14 -8.68 -21.78 -2.36
C ALA A 14 -9.03 -23.16 -1.79
N TRP A 15 -8.18 -23.70 -0.91
CA TRP A 15 -8.46 -24.95 -0.20
C TRP A 15 -9.62 -24.84 0.79
N THR A 16 -9.70 -23.72 1.50
CA THR A 16 -10.81 -23.42 2.41
C THR A 16 -12.13 -23.31 1.64
N ASP A 17 -12.14 -22.60 0.52
CA ASP A 17 -13.32 -22.43 -0.33
C ASP A 17 -13.76 -23.78 -0.94
N TYR A 18 -12.80 -24.59 -1.39
CA TYR A 18 -13.03 -25.95 -1.89
C TYR A 18 -13.68 -26.86 -0.83
N ARG A 19 -13.24 -26.77 0.42
CA ARG A 19 -13.79 -27.54 1.56
C ARG A 19 -15.14 -27.01 2.05
N ARG A 20 -15.41 -25.71 1.83
CA ARG A 20 -16.65 -25.04 2.26
C ARG A 20 -17.79 -25.19 1.27
N ALA A 21 -17.50 -25.53 0.01
CA ALA A 21 -18.47 -25.74 -1.05
C ALA A 21 -19.29 -27.04 -0.87
N GLU A 22 -19.98 -27.20 0.27
CA GLU A 22 -21.04 -28.19 0.45
C GLU A 22 -22.44 -27.63 0.09
N PHE A 23 -22.57 -26.33 -0.19
CA PHE A 23 -23.86 -25.67 -0.37
C PHE A 23 -23.85 -24.74 -1.58
N LYS A 24 -24.59 -25.09 -2.65
CA LYS A 24 -25.02 -24.28 -3.83
C LYS A 24 -24.73 -24.92 -5.20
N GLY A 25 -25.13 -26.17 -5.41
CA GLY A 25 -25.43 -26.70 -6.75
C GLY A 25 -24.26 -27.04 -7.68
N TYR A 26 -23.02 -26.64 -7.37
CA TYR A 26 -21.83 -27.27 -7.95
C TYR A 26 -21.41 -28.43 -7.06
N CYS A 27 -21.13 -29.60 -7.64
CA CYS A 27 -20.63 -30.78 -6.95
C CYS A 27 -19.27 -30.50 -6.28
N GLY A 28 -19.27 -29.82 -5.14
CA GLY A 28 -18.17 -29.90 -4.19
C GLY A 28 -18.03 -31.35 -3.71
N PRO A 29 -16.88 -31.71 -3.12
CA PRO A 29 -16.69 -33.06 -2.62
C PRO A 29 -17.79 -33.39 -1.61
N ARG A 30 -18.75 -34.24 -1.97
CA ARG A 30 -19.71 -34.77 -1.00
C ARG A 30 -18.91 -35.50 0.09
N ARG A 31 -19.40 -35.53 1.33
CA ARG A 31 -18.79 -36.39 2.37
C ARG A 31 -18.58 -37.80 1.82
N GLY A 32 -17.32 -38.21 1.66
CA GLY A 32 -16.92 -39.52 1.11
C GLY A 32 -16.50 -39.53 -0.36
N GLU A 33 -16.72 -38.46 -1.14
CA GLU A 33 -16.13 -38.32 -2.47
C GLU A 33 -14.67 -37.83 -2.37
N GLY A 34 -13.80 -38.47 -3.16
CA GLY A 34 -12.38 -38.12 -3.22
C GLY A 34 -12.12 -36.71 -3.78
N PHE A 35 -10.84 -36.34 -3.80
CA PHE A 35 -10.41 -35.03 -4.26
C PHE A 35 -10.83 -34.74 -5.72
N ASN A 36 -11.60 -33.66 -5.90
CA ASN A 36 -12.06 -33.19 -7.20
C ASN A 36 -11.15 -32.05 -7.71
N ARG A 37 -10.21 -32.42 -8.60
CA ARG A 37 -9.26 -31.49 -9.23
C ARG A 37 -9.93 -30.33 -9.97
N LYS A 38 -11.03 -30.59 -10.69
CA LYS A 38 -11.71 -29.56 -11.50
C LYS A 38 -12.33 -28.49 -10.60
N HIS A 39 -12.96 -28.91 -9.50
CA HIS A 39 -13.55 -27.99 -8.54
C HIS A 39 -12.50 -27.18 -7.78
N PHE A 40 -11.42 -27.82 -7.32
CA PHE A 40 -10.31 -27.10 -6.69
C PHE A 40 -9.67 -26.08 -7.65
N ALA A 41 -9.47 -26.44 -8.91
CA ALA A 41 -8.94 -25.52 -9.93
C ALA A 41 -9.87 -24.33 -10.21
N TYR A 42 -11.19 -24.49 -10.02
CA TYR A 42 -12.15 -23.39 -10.09
C TYR A 42 -11.99 -22.44 -8.89
N CYS A 43 -11.97 -22.98 -7.66
CA CYS A 43 -11.74 -22.19 -6.45
C CYS A 43 -10.43 -21.41 -6.53
N LEU A 44 -9.36 -22.06 -7.00
CA LEU A 44 -8.05 -21.42 -7.17
C LEU A 44 -8.10 -20.26 -8.17
N ARG A 45 -8.78 -20.44 -9.31
CA ARG A 45 -8.94 -19.37 -10.30
C ARG A 45 -9.71 -18.18 -9.73
N MET A 46 -10.72 -18.42 -8.89
CA MET A 46 -11.51 -17.35 -8.30
C MET A 46 -10.73 -16.54 -7.27
N VAL A 47 -10.04 -17.22 -6.34
CA VAL A 47 -9.17 -16.55 -5.37
C VAL A 47 -8.06 -15.77 -6.08
N TRP A 48 -7.49 -16.33 -7.16
CA TRP A 48 -6.48 -15.67 -7.96
C TRP A 48 -6.98 -14.39 -8.64
N ALA A 49 -8.20 -14.40 -9.19
CA ALA A 49 -8.81 -13.24 -9.81
C ALA A 49 -9.02 -12.10 -8.79
N VAL A 50 -9.57 -12.42 -7.61
CA VAL A 50 -9.76 -11.45 -6.53
C VAL A 50 -8.42 -10.89 -6.04
N ALA A 51 -7.40 -11.75 -5.93
CA ALA A 51 -6.07 -11.31 -5.55
C ALA A 51 -5.49 -10.32 -6.57
N LYS A 52 -5.64 -10.58 -7.88
CA LYS A 52 -5.21 -9.67 -8.95
C LYS A 52 -5.92 -8.31 -8.89
N GLU A 53 -7.22 -8.31 -8.65
CA GLU A 53 -8.00 -7.07 -8.53
C GLU A 53 -7.53 -6.22 -7.34
N ARG A 54 -7.30 -6.86 -6.19
CA ARG A 54 -6.71 -6.19 -5.02
C ARG A 54 -5.30 -5.66 -5.30
N ALA A 55 -4.49 -6.38 -6.09
CA ALA A 55 -3.18 -5.90 -6.57
C ALA A 55 -3.33 -4.59 -7.33
N ALA A 56 -4.21 -4.59 -8.32
CA ALA A 56 -4.40 -3.49 -9.24
C ALA A 56 -4.90 -2.26 -8.47
N ARG A 57 -5.82 -2.47 -7.52
CA ARG A 57 -6.30 -1.41 -6.65
C ARG A 57 -5.21 -0.86 -5.72
N ALA A 58 -4.40 -1.72 -5.09
CA ALA A 58 -3.31 -1.27 -4.22
C ALA A 58 -2.21 -0.55 -5.00
N ALA A 59 -1.99 -0.89 -6.28
CA ALA A 59 -1.09 -0.17 -7.17
C ALA A 59 -1.66 1.18 -7.64
N ALA A 60 -2.99 1.31 -7.68
CA ALA A 60 -3.69 2.52 -8.09
C ALA A 60 -3.96 3.49 -6.92
N GLU A 61 -3.88 3.05 -5.67
CA GLU A 61 -4.05 3.95 -4.53
C GLU A 61 -2.87 4.93 -4.43
N PRO A 62 -3.12 6.25 -4.52
CA PRO A 62 -2.07 7.24 -4.28
C PRO A 62 -1.56 7.07 -2.86
N ALA A 63 -0.23 7.13 -2.69
CA ALA A 63 0.38 7.09 -1.38
C ALA A 63 -0.33 8.09 -0.45
N PRO A 64 -0.62 7.71 0.81
CA PRO A 64 -1.25 8.64 1.75
C PRO A 64 -0.40 9.92 1.79
N ALA A 65 -1.03 11.05 1.49
CA ALA A 65 -0.38 12.34 1.59
C ALA A 65 0.26 12.45 2.98
N PRO A 66 1.55 12.81 3.09
CA PRO A 66 2.19 12.88 4.39
C PRO A 66 1.38 13.81 5.28
N VAL A 67 0.86 13.25 6.39
CA VAL A 67 0.08 14.01 7.37
C VAL A 67 1.00 15.11 7.87
N ALA A 68 0.68 16.37 7.55
CA ALA A 68 1.49 17.51 7.94
C ALA A 68 1.62 17.50 9.47
N LYS A 69 2.85 17.34 9.97
CA LYS A 69 3.11 17.45 11.40
C LYS A 69 2.63 18.80 11.91
N PRO A 70 2.06 18.88 13.12
CA PRO A 70 1.72 20.17 13.74
C PRO A 70 2.93 21.10 13.64
N CYS A 71 2.75 22.25 13.01
CA CYS A 71 3.80 23.23 12.89
C CYS A 71 3.61 24.27 13.99
N THR A 72 4.59 24.42 14.88
CA THR A 72 4.48 25.36 16.01
C THR A 72 4.38 26.82 15.52
N ASN A 73 4.94 27.13 14.35
CA ASN A 73 4.83 28.44 13.71
C ASN A 73 4.74 28.31 12.17
N PRO A 74 3.51 28.25 11.61
CA PRO A 74 3.31 28.02 10.18
C PRO A 74 3.78 29.18 9.29
N ILE A 75 3.76 30.41 9.81
CA ILE A 75 4.21 31.61 9.08
C ILE A 75 5.73 31.53 8.89
N ARG A 76 6.48 31.28 9.97
CA ARG A 76 7.93 31.14 9.91
C ARG A 76 8.38 29.97 9.03
N ALA A 77 7.65 28.84 9.09
CA ALA A 77 7.95 27.70 8.22
C ALA A 77 7.72 28.02 6.73
N ALA A 78 6.73 28.85 6.39
CA ALA A 78 6.50 29.29 5.02
C ALA A 78 7.61 30.23 4.53
N GLU A 79 8.06 31.17 5.37
CA GLU A 79 9.19 32.06 5.06
C GLU A 79 10.47 31.26 4.78
N ILE A 80 10.79 30.29 5.64
CA ILE A 80 11.99 29.45 5.48
C ILE A 80 11.93 28.63 4.19
N ARG A 81 10.76 28.09 3.82
CA ARG A 81 10.59 27.35 2.55
C ARG A 81 10.77 28.26 1.34
N ALA A 82 10.24 29.49 1.38
CA ALA A 82 10.44 30.46 0.31
C ALA A 82 11.92 30.84 0.18
N GLU A 83 12.60 31.08 1.30
CA GLU A 83 14.03 31.42 1.31
C GLU A 83 14.90 30.28 0.77
N LEU A 84 14.60 29.03 1.15
CA LEU A 84 15.28 27.85 0.61
C LEU A 84 15.07 27.72 -0.91
N HIS A 85 13.82 27.90 -1.37
CA HIS A 85 13.49 27.85 -2.79
C HIS A 85 14.20 28.96 -3.59
N ASP A 86 14.24 30.18 -3.08
CA ASP A 86 14.94 31.30 -3.73
C ASP A 86 16.46 31.05 -3.79
N MET A 87 17.04 30.39 -2.78
CA MET A 87 18.45 29.98 -2.79
C MET A 87 18.72 28.87 -3.81
N GLU A 88 17.82 27.89 -3.94
CA GLU A 88 17.93 26.78 -4.91
C GLU A 88 17.77 27.26 -6.37
N MET A 89 16.99 28.32 -6.58
CA MET A 89 16.81 28.96 -7.90
C MET A 89 17.93 29.95 -8.25
N GLY A 90 18.79 30.29 -7.29
CA GLY A 90 19.93 31.18 -7.50
C GLY A 90 21.15 30.49 -8.13
N ASN A 91 22.04 31.28 -8.73
CA ASN A 91 23.30 30.79 -9.30
C ASN A 91 24.33 30.32 -8.26
N PHE A 92 24.09 30.59 -6.98
CA PHE A 92 24.99 30.23 -5.88
C PHE A 92 24.20 29.84 -4.62
N ILE A 93 24.43 28.62 -4.14
CA ILE A 93 23.82 28.11 -2.91
C ILE A 93 24.82 28.26 -1.76
N ASN A 94 24.48 29.10 -0.79
CA ASN A 94 25.20 29.14 0.49
C ASN A 94 24.77 27.93 1.34
N TRP A 95 25.51 26.82 1.22
CA TRP A 95 25.20 25.56 1.90
C TRP A 95 25.12 25.66 3.42
N THR A 96 25.90 26.57 4.04
CA THR A 96 25.86 26.78 5.50
C THR A 96 24.52 27.39 5.92
N ARG A 97 24.05 28.41 5.19
CA ARG A 97 22.73 29.03 5.44
C ARG A 97 21.61 28.05 5.12
N HIS A 98 21.71 27.31 4.01
CA HIS A 98 20.76 26.28 3.65
C HIS A 98 20.60 25.22 4.75
N ALA A 99 21.71 24.70 5.29
CA ALA A 99 21.68 23.75 6.39
C ALA A 99 21.05 24.32 7.67
N SER A 100 21.33 25.58 8.00
CA SER A 100 20.72 26.23 9.17
C SER A 100 19.19 26.38 9.05
N LEU A 101 18.71 26.78 7.86
CA LEU A 101 17.29 26.93 7.55
C LEU A 101 16.58 25.56 7.57
N GLY A 102 17.21 24.53 7.02
CA GLY A 102 16.69 23.15 7.10
C GLY A 102 16.56 22.65 8.54
N ALA A 103 17.53 22.96 9.42
CA ALA A 103 17.48 22.61 10.83
C ALA A 103 16.44 23.43 11.62
N GLU A 104 16.20 24.69 11.25
CA GLU A 104 15.11 25.52 11.80
C GLU A 104 13.74 24.98 11.38
N LEU A 105 13.56 24.63 10.10
CA LEU A 105 12.34 24.02 9.58
C LEU A 105 12.02 22.69 10.30
N ALA A 106 13.05 21.85 10.54
CA ALA A 106 12.89 20.59 11.26
C ALA A 106 12.41 20.80 12.71
N ARG A 107 12.93 21.83 13.39
CA ARG A 107 12.51 22.18 14.76
C ARG A 107 11.07 22.69 14.84
N LEU A 108 10.58 23.37 13.80
CA LEU A 108 9.19 23.84 13.73
C LEU A 108 8.17 22.70 13.52
N HIS A 109 8.62 21.53 13.08
CA HIS A 109 7.82 20.33 12.82
C HIS A 109 8.10 19.19 13.83
N ALA A 110 8.82 19.47 14.92
CA ALA A 110 9.11 18.54 16.01
C ALA A 110 8.01 18.62 17.08
#